data_AF-A0A6G3XEI7-F1
#
_entry.id   AF-A0A6G3XEI7-F1
#
_cell.length_a   1.000
_cell.length_b   1.000
_cell.length_c   1.000
_cell.angle_alpha   90.00
_cell.angle_beta   90.00
_cell.angle_gamma   90.00
#
_symmetry.space_group_name_H-M   'P 1'
#
loop_
_entity.id
_entity.type
_entity.pdbx_description
1 polymer ?
#
loop_
_entity_poly.entity_id
_entity_poly.type
_entity_poly.pdbx_seq_one_letter_code
_entity_poly.pdbx_strand_id
1 'polypeptide(L)'
;MTDRLGILVRRLRTQAGLTQEQMAERSGVSVRTIRRLETGKASDHRLGTVNLLADALELGVEDRRQLAAVLAPANSSPIPLQGKANGDSGRPFEPESEPESEPEVVSEVVSEVDRMLAGAAAELAREVGRRWQKEEEQRRVHDPFPLPVRWTRAPARLTDHAENIQRLPPGVRPEPMEAAGDLRSVAEAYRGFPSGRLVILGRAGSGKSIMAIRLVLDLLGGSGPYRSRRVPVIFGVGAWDATAVALRDWLVDLL
;
A
#
# COMPACT_ATOMS: atom_id res chain seq x y z
N MET A 1 16.34 17.00 3.73
CA MET A 1 17.11 15.73 3.67
C MET A 1 16.68 14.82 2.49
N THR A 2 16.10 15.37 1.42
CA THR A 2 15.31 14.64 0.40
C THR A 2 16.07 14.26 -0.88
N ASP A 3 17.38 14.45 -0.95
CA ASP A 3 18.15 14.33 -2.20
C ASP A 3 18.97 13.02 -2.32
N ARG A 4 18.99 12.17 -1.29
CA ARG A 4 19.79 10.91 -1.29
C ARG A 4 19.26 9.87 -2.27
N LEU A 5 17.94 9.79 -2.45
CA LEU A 5 17.31 8.80 -3.32
C LEU A 5 17.56 9.10 -4.81
N GLY A 6 17.45 10.38 -5.20
CA GLY A 6 17.71 10.80 -6.58
C GLY A 6 19.14 10.55 -7.02
N ILE A 7 20.11 10.81 -6.13
CA ILE A 7 21.52 10.52 -6.35
C ILE A 7 21.78 9.01 -6.49
N LEU A 8 21.14 8.19 -5.64
CA LEU A 8 21.30 6.74 -5.66
C LEU A 8 20.73 6.12 -6.96
N VAL A 9 19.51 6.52 -7.37
CA VAL A 9 18.91 6.04 -8.62
C VAL A 9 19.75 6.45 -9.83
N ARG A 10 20.26 7.68 -9.87
CA ARG A 10 21.16 8.13 -10.94
C ARG A 10 22.46 7.33 -10.99
N ARG A 11 23.03 7.00 -9.84
CA ARG A 11 24.27 6.20 -9.75
C ARG A 11 24.03 4.78 -10.27
N LEU A 12 22.98 4.11 -9.79
CA LEU A 12 22.63 2.74 -10.20
C LEU A 12 22.30 2.67 -11.70
N ARG A 13 21.57 3.66 -12.23
CA ARG A 13 21.31 3.78 -13.67
C ARG A 13 22.61 3.87 -14.49
N THR A 14 23.55 4.69 -14.04
CA THR A 14 24.81 4.91 -14.76
C THR A 14 25.71 3.67 -14.69
N GLN A 15 25.72 2.95 -13.56
CA GLN A 15 26.43 1.68 -13.42
C GLN A 15 25.84 0.57 -14.29
N ALA A 16 24.51 0.56 -14.47
CA ALA A 16 23.83 -0.34 -15.39
C ALA A 16 23.96 0.08 -16.87
N GLY A 17 24.65 1.19 -17.17
CA GLY A 17 24.85 1.69 -18.53
C GLY A 17 23.58 2.21 -19.21
N LEU A 18 22.51 2.49 -18.46
CA LEU A 18 21.21 2.87 -19.01
C LEU A 18 21.07 4.40 -19.14
N THR A 19 20.45 4.85 -20.22
CA THR A 19 19.96 6.24 -20.34
C THR A 19 18.64 6.42 -19.57
N GLN A 20 18.21 7.67 -19.34
CA GLN A 20 16.92 7.93 -18.66
C GLN A 20 15.76 7.39 -19.49
N GLU A 21 15.88 7.44 -20.81
CA GLU A 21 14.93 6.92 -21.80
C GLU A 21 14.84 5.39 -21.75
N GLN A 22 15.97 4.70 -21.71
CA GLN A 22 16.00 3.23 -21.62
C GLN A 22 15.48 2.75 -20.26
N MET A 23 15.77 3.48 -19.18
CA MET A 23 15.21 3.18 -17.87
C MET A 23 13.69 3.40 -17.85
N ALA A 24 13.19 4.45 -18.51
CA ALA A 24 11.76 4.72 -18.63
C ALA A 24 11.02 3.58 -19.34
N GLU A 25 11.59 3.14 -20.46
CA GLU A 25 11.05 2.04 -21.26
C GLU A 25 11.00 0.73 -20.47
N ARG A 26 12.07 0.40 -19.73
CA ARG A 26 12.14 -0.82 -18.92
C ARG A 26 11.27 -0.81 -17.66
N SER A 27 11.08 0.36 -17.04
CA SER A 27 10.30 0.51 -15.80
C SER A 27 8.83 0.84 -16.01
N GLY A 28 8.42 1.18 -17.24
CA GLY A 28 7.09 1.72 -17.53
C GLY A 28 6.84 3.11 -16.92
N VAL A 29 7.87 3.77 -16.40
CA VAL A 29 7.81 5.09 -15.77
C VAL A 29 8.25 6.15 -16.78
N SER A 30 7.54 7.29 -16.89
CA SER A 30 7.91 8.31 -17.88
C SER A 30 9.31 8.91 -17.63
N VAL A 31 10.01 9.28 -18.72
CA VAL A 31 11.32 9.97 -18.67
C VAL A 31 11.26 11.23 -17.82
N ARG A 32 10.14 11.98 -17.90
CA ARG A 32 9.90 13.17 -17.08
C ARG A 32 9.87 12.85 -15.58
N THR A 33 9.28 11.72 -15.20
CA THR A 33 9.24 11.24 -13.81
C THR A 33 10.63 10.84 -13.32
N ILE A 34 11.40 10.13 -14.13
CA ILE A 34 12.79 9.73 -13.80
C ILE A 34 13.68 10.96 -13.64
N ARG A 35 13.62 11.91 -14.59
CA ARG A 35 14.38 13.17 -14.51
C ARG A 35 14.04 13.99 -13.26
N ARG A 36 12.76 14.05 -12.90
CA ARG A 36 12.31 14.74 -11.68
C ARG A 36 12.81 14.04 -10.41
N LEU A 37 12.88 12.71 -10.43
CA LEU A 37 13.40 11.88 -9.34
C LEU A 37 14.92 12.05 -9.16
N GLU A 38 15.69 12.10 -10.26
CA GLU A 38 17.15 12.31 -10.21
C GLU A 38 17.58 13.75 -9.85
N THR A 39 16.67 14.73 -9.95
CA THR A 39 16.97 16.16 -9.68
C THR A 39 16.46 16.65 -8.32
N GLY A 40 16.00 15.75 -7.44
CA GLY A 40 15.71 16.07 -6.04
C GLY A 40 14.47 16.93 -5.79
N LYS A 41 13.70 17.28 -6.84
CA LYS A 41 12.61 18.27 -6.76
C LYS A 41 11.25 17.74 -6.29
N ALA A 42 11.12 16.47 -5.90
CA ALA A 42 9.89 15.91 -5.37
C ALA A 42 10.16 15.22 -4.03
N SER A 43 9.66 15.79 -2.94
CA SER A 43 9.84 15.33 -1.56
C SER A 43 8.82 14.28 -1.10
N ASP A 44 8.19 13.55 -2.02
CA ASP A 44 7.27 12.45 -1.67
C ASP A 44 7.33 11.35 -2.74
N HIS A 45 8.20 10.36 -2.48
CA HIS A 45 8.46 9.28 -3.43
C HIS A 45 7.51 8.12 -3.17
N ARG A 46 6.48 8.00 -4.02
CA ARG A 46 5.58 6.83 -4.01
C ARG A 46 6.40 5.54 -4.11
N LEU A 47 6.40 4.74 -3.03
CA LEU A 47 7.09 3.44 -2.93
C LEU A 47 6.90 2.55 -4.16
N GLY A 48 5.73 2.61 -4.81
CA GLY A 48 5.46 1.87 -6.04
C GLY A 48 6.34 2.29 -7.23
N THR A 49 6.64 3.57 -7.40
CA THR A 49 7.52 4.05 -8.49
C THR A 49 8.97 3.66 -8.23
N VAL A 50 9.40 3.65 -6.96
CA VAL A 50 10.76 3.23 -6.60
C VAL A 50 10.96 1.72 -6.81
N ASN A 51 9.95 0.91 -6.48
CA ASN A 51 10.00 -0.54 -6.72
C ASN A 51 10.03 -0.88 -8.22
N LEU A 52 9.24 -0.19 -9.05
CA LEU A 52 9.27 -0.37 -10.51
C LEU A 52 10.63 0.00 -11.12
N LEU A 53 11.31 1.01 -10.58
CA LEU A 53 12.66 1.37 -10.99
C LEU A 53 13.71 0.36 -10.51
N ALA A 54 13.55 -0.20 -9.32
CA ALA A 54 14.43 -1.23 -8.78
C ALA A 54 14.32 -2.56 -9.54
N ASP A 55 13.13 -2.92 -9.99
CA ASP A 55 12.89 -4.10 -10.82
C ASP A 55 13.44 -3.94 -12.24
N ALA A 56 13.28 -2.75 -12.85
CA ALA A 56 13.83 -2.44 -14.18
C ALA A 56 15.36 -2.38 -14.26
N LEU A 57 16.02 -2.19 -13.12
CA LEU A 57 17.46 -2.16 -12.98
C LEU A 57 18.07 -3.55 -12.72
N GLU A 58 17.27 -4.62 -12.67
CA GLU A 58 17.70 -6.00 -12.37
C GLU A 58 18.57 -6.09 -11.10
N LEU A 59 18.28 -5.23 -10.13
CA LEU A 59 19.12 -5.05 -8.94
C LEU A 59 19.17 -6.33 -8.10
N GLY A 60 20.40 -6.74 -7.77
CA GLY A 60 20.66 -7.80 -6.81
C GLY A 60 20.14 -7.44 -5.41
N VAL A 61 20.09 -8.44 -4.53
CA VAL A 61 19.55 -8.32 -3.16
C VAL A 61 20.20 -7.16 -2.38
N GLU A 62 21.47 -6.89 -2.61
CA GLU A 62 22.23 -5.86 -1.89
C GLU A 62 21.88 -4.43 -2.32
N ASP A 63 21.67 -4.20 -3.62
CA ASP A 63 21.27 -2.88 -4.14
C ASP A 63 19.83 -2.54 -3.74
N ARG A 64 18.96 -3.56 -3.67
CA ARG A 64 17.59 -3.43 -3.14
C ARG A 64 17.58 -3.05 -1.66
N ARG A 65 18.51 -3.59 -0.85
CA ARG A 65 18.67 -3.21 0.56
C ARG A 65 19.13 -1.76 0.71
N GLN A 66 20.04 -1.29 -0.12
CA GLN A 66 20.49 0.12 -0.10
C GLN A 66 19.36 1.09 -0.47
N LEU A 67 18.54 0.75 -1.47
CA LEU A 67 17.34 1.50 -1.82
C LEU A 67 16.31 1.54 -0.68
N ALA A 68 16.08 0.40 -0.02
CA ALA A 68 15.18 0.31 1.13
C ALA A 68 15.69 1.11 2.35
N ALA A 69 17.00 1.11 2.60
CA ALA A 69 17.63 1.87 3.70
C ALA A 69 17.50 3.39 3.52
N VAL A 70 17.45 3.88 2.28
CA VAL A 70 17.22 5.31 1.99
C VAL A 70 15.74 5.70 2.14
N LEU A 71 14.82 4.75 2.00
CA LEU A 71 13.37 4.93 2.18
C LEU A 71 12.92 4.71 3.63
N ALA A 72 13.75 4.08 4.47
CA ALA A 72 13.50 3.96 5.90
C ALA A 72 13.59 5.34 6.57
N PRO A 73 12.70 5.69 7.51
CA PRO A 73 12.79 6.94 8.25
C PRO A 73 14.16 7.02 8.94
N ALA A 74 14.79 8.20 8.87
CA ALA A 74 16.08 8.48 9.47
C ALA A 74 15.98 8.47 11.01
N ASN A 75 15.90 7.28 11.59
CA ASN A 75 16.15 6.95 13.00
C ASN A 75 16.36 5.44 13.09
N SER A 76 17.41 4.95 12.44
CA SER A 76 17.98 3.63 12.68
C SER A 76 19.44 3.72 12.24
N SER A 77 20.31 4.12 13.18
CA SER A 77 21.76 4.06 12.94
C SER A 77 22.21 2.61 12.75
N PRO A 78 23.30 2.38 12.00
CA PRO A 78 23.69 1.05 11.54
C PRO A 78 24.49 0.33 12.63
N ILE A 79 24.12 -0.92 12.92
CA ILE A 79 25.00 -1.85 13.66
C ILE A 79 26.18 -2.20 12.73
N PRO A 80 27.45 -2.01 13.13
CA PRO A 80 28.59 -2.39 12.30
C PRO A 80 28.73 -3.92 12.27
N LEU A 81 28.58 -4.51 11.09
CA LEU A 81 29.11 -5.85 10.81
C LEU A 81 30.60 -5.70 10.46
N GLN A 82 31.48 -5.82 11.46
CA GLN A 82 32.88 -6.18 11.23
C GLN A 82 33.07 -7.64 11.64
N GLY A 83 33.31 -8.48 10.63
CA GLY A 83 33.87 -9.80 10.84
C GLY A 83 35.31 -9.69 11.33
N LYS A 84 35.66 -10.45 12.37
CA LYS A 84 37.03 -10.85 12.64
C LYS A 84 37.27 -12.20 11.98
N ALA A 85 38.25 -12.23 11.07
CA ALA A 85 38.92 -13.46 10.67
C ALA A 85 40.02 -13.84 11.68
N ASN A 86 40.30 -15.14 11.73
CA ASN A 86 41.33 -15.88 12.50
C ASN A 86 41.06 -15.98 14.02
N GLY A 87 41.17 -17.14 14.68
CA GLY A 87 41.60 -18.49 14.33
C GLY A 87 41.91 -19.24 15.63
N ASP A 88 41.72 -20.56 15.61
CA ASP A 88 42.32 -21.57 16.50
C ASP A 88 41.61 -22.05 17.79
N SER A 89 41.53 -23.39 17.83
CA SER A 89 41.41 -24.40 18.91
C SER A 89 40.69 -24.15 20.25
N GLY A 90 39.61 -24.91 20.45
CA GLY A 90 39.47 -25.94 21.51
C GLY A 90 39.26 -25.54 22.98
N ARG A 91 38.05 -25.78 23.52
CA ARG A 91 37.75 -26.73 24.63
C ARG A 91 36.27 -26.63 25.12
N PRO A 92 35.71 -27.70 25.75
CA PRO A 92 34.32 -27.77 26.24
C PRO A 92 34.13 -27.43 27.75
N PHE A 93 32.87 -27.22 28.17
CA PHE A 93 32.30 -27.12 29.55
C PHE A 93 32.50 -25.77 30.28
N GLU A 94 31.58 -25.19 31.08
CA GLU A 94 30.31 -25.55 31.77
C GLU A 94 29.61 -24.20 32.19
N PRO A 95 28.37 -24.17 32.74
CA PRO A 95 27.56 -22.96 32.90
C PRO A 95 27.84 -22.22 34.22
N GLU A 96 27.88 -20.88 34.17
CA GLU A 96 27.81 -20.00 35.34
C GLU A 96 26.70 -18.95 35.16
N SER A 97 26.03 -18.66 36.26
CA SER A 97 24.77 -17.94 36.39
C SER A 97 24.92 -16.42 36.39
N GLU A 98 24.06 -15.76 35.57
CA GLU A 98 23.43 -14.41 35.68
C GLU A 98 24.30 -13.15 35.90
N PRO A 99 24.10 -12.05 35.14
CA PRO A 99 22.92 -11.20 35.34
C PRO A 99 22.34 -10.44 34.10
N GLU A 100 21.18 -9.82 34.32
CA GLU A 100 20.63 -8.61 33.67
C GLU A 100 20.00 -8.69 32.26
N SER A 101 18.72 -9.08 32.27
CA SER A 101 17.58 -8.26 31.85
C SER A 101 17.85 -7.03 30.97
N GLU A 102 17.65 -7.15 29.64
CA GLU A 102 17.35 -5.98 28.78
C GLU A 102 16.81 -6.28 27.33
N PRO A 103 15.81 -7.18 27.12
CA PRO A 103 14.99 -7.07 25.90
C PRO A 103 13.47 -6.96 26.12
N GLU A 104 12.95 -7.08 27.34
CA GLU A 104 11.49 -7.12 27.59
C GLU A 104 10.78 -5.78 27.31
N VAL A 105 11.41 -4.64 27.64
CA VAL A 105 10.76 -3.32 27.55
C VAL A 105 10.42 -2.94 26.10
N VAL A 106 11.23 -3.34 25.12
CA VAL A 106 10.99 -3.01 23.70
C VAL A 106 9.82 -3.82 23.13
N SER A 107 9.68 -5.07 23.57
CA SER A 107 8.57 -5.96 23.15
C SER A 107 7.24 -5.52 23.77
N GLU A 108 7.25 -5.11 25.04
CA GLU A 108 6.04 -4.64 25.73
C GLU A 108 5.53 -3.31 25.17
N VAL A 109 6.42 -2.34 24.92
CA VAL A 109 6.04 -1.03 24.36
C VAL A 109 5.47 -1.17 22.94
N VAL A 110 6.04 -2.02 22.09
CA VAL A 110 5.49 -2.30 20.75
C VAL A 110 4.11 -2.95 20.86
N SER A 111 3.90 -3.84 21.82
CA SER A 111 2.59 -4.46 22.07
C SER A 111 1.53 -3.47 22.58
N GLU A 112 1.93 -2.44 23.33
CA GLU A 112 1.04 -1.39 23.82
C GLU A 112 0.61 -0.44 22.69
N VAL A 113 1.56 -0.02 21.85
CA VAL A 113 1.26 0.78 20.65
C VAL A 113 0.32 0.03 19.70
N ASP A 114 0.54 -1.27 19.49
CA ASP A 114 -0.34 -2.10 18.66
C ASP A 114 -1.76 -2.21 19.25
N ARG A 115 -1.89 -2.32 20.58
CA ARG A 115 -3.18 -2.31 21.27
C ARG A 115 -3.89 -0.96 21.15
N MET A 116 -3.17 0.14 21.34
CA MET A 116 -3.71 1.49 21.20
C MET A 116 -4.18 1.72 19.76
N LEU A 117 -3.38 1.34 18.77
CA LEU A 117 -3.74 1.44 17.35
C LEU A 117 -4.96 0.58 17.01
N ALA A 118 -5.04 -0.65 17.55
CA ALA A 118 -6.21 -1.50 17.36
C ALA A 118 -7.48 -0.89 17.99
N GLY A 119 -7.35 -0.26 19.17
CA GLY A 119 -8.43 0.47 19.83
C GLY A 119 -8.92 1.66 19.00
N ALA A 120 -8.00 2.51 18.56
CA ALA A 120 -8.30 3.66 17.70
C ALA A 120 -8.92 3.23 16.36
N ALA A 121 -8.41 2.17 15.74
CA ALA A 121 -8.99 1.61 14.52
C ALA A 121 -10.41 1.07 14.73
N ALA A 122 -10.66 0.39 15.87
CA ALA A 122 -12.00 -0.09 16.20
C ALA A 122 -12.98 1.06 16.43
N GLU A 123 -12.53 2.15 17.07
CA GLU A 123 -13.32 3.36 17.24
C GLU A 123 -13.65 4.03 15.91
N LEU A 124 -12.64 4.25 15.06
CA LEU A 124 -12.85 4.81 13.74
C LEU A 124 -13.81 3.94 12.91
N ALA A 125 -13.66 2.62 12.97
CA ALA A 125 -14.55 1.68 12.28
C ALA A 125 -16.01 1.82 12.73
N ARG A 126 -16.26 1.99 14.04
CA ARG A 126 -17.60 2.25 14.57
C ARG A 126 -18.16 3.57 14.07
N GLU A 127 -17.40 4.65 14.13
CA GLU A 127 -17.88 5.97 13.72
C GLU A 127 -18.15 6.07 12.22
N VAL A 128 -17.24 5.53 11.41
CA VAL A 128 -17.46 5.39 9.96
C VAL A 128 -18.71 4.55 9.69
N GLY A 129 -18.86 3.40 10.35
CA GLY A 129 -20.03 2.53 10.20
C GLY A 129 -21.33 3.26 10.52
N ARG A 130 -21.40 3.93 11.67
CA ARG A 130 -22.57 4.73 12.09
C ARG A 130 -22.92 5.83 11.09
N ARG A 131 -21.92 6.58 10.62
CA ARG A 131 -22.10 7.67 9.65
C ARG A 131 -22.73 7.17 8.35
N TRP A 132 -22.19 6.09 7.78
CA TRP A 132 -22.65 5.60 6.47
C TRP A 132 -23.93 4.77 6.55
N GLN A 133 -24.21 4.10 7.66
CA GLN A 133 -25.52 3.49 7.91
C GLN A 133 -26.63 4.55 7.91
N LYS A 134 -26.43 5.64 8.67
CA LYS A 134 -27.37 6.76 8.70
C LYS A 134 -27.59 7.38 7.33
N GLU A 135 -26.53 7.50 6.52
CA GLU A 135 -26.65 8.03 5.16
C GLU A 135 -27.41 7.07 4.22
N GLU A 136 -27.17 5.76 4.31
CA GLU A 136 -27.90 4.74 3.54
C GLU A 136 -29.40 4.75 3.89
N GLU A 137 -29.73 4.85 5.18
CA GLU A 137 -31.11 4.97 5.69
C GLU A 137 -31.82 6.23 5.18
N GLN A 138 -31.15 7.39 5.25
CA GLN A 138 -31.70 8.66 4.75
C GLN A 138 -31.99 8.62 3.25
N ARG A 139 -31.17 7.89 2.49
CA ARG A 139 -31.33 7.71 1.04
C ARG A 139 -32.41 6.68 0.68
N ARG A 140 -33.04 6.02 1.68
CA ARG A 140 -34.12 5.03 1.51
C ARG A 140 -33.79 3.96 0.48
N VAL A 141 -32.53 3.51 0.45
CA VAL A 141 -32.00 2.60 -0.58
C VAL A 141 -32.74 1.26 -0.63
N HIS A 142 -33.40 0.91 0.48
CA HIS A 142 -34.11 -0.35 0.70
C HIS A 142 -35.63 -0.20 0.82
N ASP A 143 -36.20 0.99 0.61
CA ASP A 143 -37.62 1.27 0.83
C ASP A 143 -38.31 1.79 -0.44
N PRO A 144 -39.42 1.15 -0.91
CA PRO A 144 -40.07 -0.05 -0.39
C PRO A 144 -39.37 -1.37 -0.79
N PHE A 145 -38.42 -1.31 -1.74
CA PHE A 145 -37.66 -2.46 -2.20
C PHE A 145 -36.18 -2.11 -2.33
N PRO A 146 -35.26 -3.09 -2.19
CA PRO A 146 -33.83 -2.88 -2.44
C PRO A 146 -33.59 -2.39 -3.86
N LEU A 147 -32.83 -1.28 -4.02
CA LEU A 147 -32.35 -0.82 -5.31
C LEU A 147 -31.56 -1.94 -6.02
N PRO A 148 -32.03 -2.46 -7.19
CA PRO A 148 -31.39 -3.56 -7.88
C PRO A 148 -30.20 -3.05 -8.70
N VAL A 149 -29.12 -2.66 -8.00
CA VAL A 149 -27.88 -2.24 -8.65
C VAL A 149 -27.09 -3.48 -9.04
N ARG A 150 -26.93 -3.68 -10.35
CA ARG A 150 -26.03 -4.68 -10.93
C ARG A 150 -24.80 -4.02 -11.51
N TRP A 151 -23.70 -4.73 -11.50
CA TRP A 151 -22.43 -4.30 -12.08
C TRP A 151 -21.82 -5.42 -12.92
N THR A 152 -20.99 -4.99 -13.86
CA THR A 152 -20.24 -5.86 -14.76
C THR A 152 -18.86 -5.24 -14.97
N ARG A 153 -17.92 -6.05 -15.44
CA ARG A 153 -16.57 -5.60 -15.77
C ARG A 153 -16.64 -4.50 -16.81
N ALA A 154 -15.87 -3.43 -16.58
CA ALA A 154 -15.71 -2.39 -17.57
C ALA A 154 -15.04 -2.95 -18.85
N PRO A 155 -15.26 -2.33 -20.02
CA PRO A 155 -14.53 -2.68 -21.23
C PRO A 155 -13.01 -2.66 -21.01
N ALA A 156 -12.27 -3.49 -21.74
CA ALA A 156 -10.82 -3.64 -21.58
C ALA A 156 -10.06 -2.29 -21.65
N ARG A 157 -10.51 -1.35 -22.49
CA ARG A 157 -9.91 -0.01 -22.62
C ARG A 157 -9.99 0.87 -21.35
N LEU A 158 -10.88 0.52 -20.41
CA LEU A 158 -11.08 1.24 -19.14
C LEU A 158 -10.61 0.42 -17.94
N THR A 159 -10.07 -0.78 -18.20
CA THR A 159 -9.60 -1.70 -17.17
C THR A 159 -8.07 -1.76 -17.24
N ASP A 160 -7.43 -1.89 -16.08
CA ASP A 160 -5.98 -2.11 -16.03
C ASP A 160 -5.63 -3.50 -16.61
N HIS A 161 -4.35 -3.72 -16.88
CA HIS A 161 -3.83 -5.01 -17.31
C HIS A 161 -4.07 -6.08 -16.23
N ALA A 162 -4.36 -7.31 -16.64
CA ALA A 162 -4.74 -8.37 -15.70
C ALA A 162 -3.60 -8.70 -14.72
N GLU A 163 -2.35 -8.58 -15.18
CA GLU A 163 -1.12 -8.71 -14.42
C GLU A 163 -1.06 -7.68 -13.28
N ASN A 164 -1.48 -6.43 -13.53
CA ASN A 164 -1.52 -5.36 -12.54
C ASN A 164 -2.67 -5.53 -11.53
N ILE A 165 -3.79 -6.09 -11.98
CA ILE A 165 -4.97 -6.36 -11.14
C ILE A 165 -4.66 -7.52 -10.17
N GLN A 166 -4.00 -8.56 -10.68
CA GLN A 166 -3.63 -9.77 -9.93
C GLN A 166 -2.29 -9.65 -9.20
N ARG A 167 -1.51 -8.59 -9.45
CA ARG A 167 -0.14 -8.39 -8.94
C ARG A 167 0.81 -9.54 -9.31
N LEU A 168 0.77 -9.95 -10.56
CA LEU A 168 1.57 -11.07 -11.05
C LEU A 168 3.02 -10.66 -11.30
N PRO A 169 3.99 -11.53 -10.99
CA PRO A 169 5.36 -11.38 -11.46
C PRO A 169 5.46 -11.46 -13.00
N PRO A 170 6.55 -10.94 -13.59
CA PRO A 170 6.80 -11.07 -15.03
C PRO A 170 6.79 -12.53 -15.49
N GLY A 171 6.19 -12.79 -16.65
CA GLY A 171 6.13 -14.11 -17.27
C GLY A 171 5.04 -15.04 -16.73
N VAL A 172 4.34 -14.67 -15.66
CA VAL A 172 3.19 -15.41 -15.15
C VAL A 172 1.94 -15.01 -15.95
N ARG A 173 1.19 -16.01 -16.42
CA ARG A 173 -0.06 -15.77 -17.16
C ARG A 173 -1.19 -15.44 -16.19
N PRO A 174 -2.03 -14.44 -16.48
CA PRO A 174 -3.17 -14.10 -15.65
C PRO A 174 -4.27 -15.14 -15.72
N GLU A 175 -4.90 -15.40 -14.58
CA GLU A 175 -6.08 -16.24 -14.51
C GLU A 175 -7.33 -15.46 -14.98
N PRO A 176 -8.29 -16.10 -15.65
CA PRO A 176 -9.54 -15.47 -16.00
C PRO A 176 -10.27 -14.98 -14.74
N MET A 177 -10.61 -13.69 -14.72
CA MET A 177 -11.42 -13.10 -13.66
C MET A 177 -12.75 -12.65 -14.24
N GLU A 178 -13.81 -13.35 -13.86
CA GLU A 178 -15.17 -12.88 -14.05
C GLU A 178 -15.49 -11.83 -12.99
N ALA A 179 -15.90 -10.65 -13.43
CA ALA A 179 -16.31 -9.58 -12.54
C ALA A 179 -17.70 -9.12 -12.99
N ALA A 180 -18.73 -9.74 -12.44
CA ALA A 180 -20.11 -9.27 -12.52
C ALA A 180 -20.83 -9.63 -11.22
N GLY A 181 -21.84 -8.86 -10.87
CA GLY A 181 -22.59 -9.11 -9.65
C GLY A 181 -23.64 -8.07 -9.33
N ASP A 182 -24.09 -8.12 -8.09
CA ASP A 182 -25.05 -7.19 -7.50
C ASP A 182 -24.44 -6.39 -6.34
N LEU A 183 -25.22 -5.46 -5.80
CA LEU A 183 -24.81 -4.61 -4.68
C LEU A 183 -24.29 -5.40 -3.46
N ARG A 184 -24.76 -6.62 -3.22
CA ARG A 184 -24.37 -7.45 -2.05
C ARG A 184 -23.05 -8.17 -2.26
N SER A 185 -22.74 -8.53 -3.51
CA SER A 185 -21.50 -9.23 -3.88
C SER A 185 -20.28 -8.32 -4.03
N VAL A 186 -20.45 -6.98 -3.97
CA VAL A 186 -19.37 -6.03 -4.29
C VAL A 186 -18.15 -6.15 -3.38
N ALA A 187 -18.35 -6.37 -2.08
CA ALA A 187 -17.26 -6.49 -1.13
C ALA A 187 -16.48 -7.79 -1.29
N GLU A 188 -17.17 -8.88 -1.62
CA GLU A 188 -16.53 -10.16 -1.94
C GLU A 188 -15.68 -10.04 -3.21
N ALA A 189 -16.24 -9.46 -4.27
CA ALA A 189 -15.51 -9.21 -5.51
C ALA A 189 -14.27 -8.33 -5.26
N TYR A 190 -14.40 -7.26 -4.48
CA TYR A 190 -13.28 -6.40 -4.11
C TYR A 190 -12.17 -7.15 -3.37
N ARG A 191 -12.51 -8.04 -2.44
CA ARG A 191 -11.52 -8.88 -1.73
C ARG A 191 -10.79 -9.83 -2.67
N GLY A 192 -11.45 -10.26 -3.74
CA GLY A 192 -10.86 -11.07 -4.81
C GLY A 192 -9.89 -10.32 -5.73
N PHE A 193 -9.68 -9.02 -5.54
CA PHE A 193 -8.74 -8.22 -6.34
C PHE A 193 -7.44 -7.96 -5.57
N PRO A 194 -6.33 -8.70 -5.85
CA PRO A 194 -5.06 -8.53 -5.13
C PRO A 194 -4.49 -7.12 -5.21
N SER A 195 -4.77 -6.38 -6.27
CA SER A 195 -4.38 -4.97 -6.41
C SER A 195 -4.92 -4.09 -5.28
N GLY A 196 -6.08 -4.43 -4.70
CA GLY A 196 -6.80 -3.58 -3.73
C GLY A 196 -7.32 -2.28 -4.35
N ARG A 197 -7.51 -2.25 -5.67
CA ARG A 197 -7.96 -1.07 -6.43
C ARG A 197 -9.26 -1.39 -7.16
N LEU A 198 -10.26 -0.53 -6.99
CA LEU A 198 -11.55 -0.64 -7.67
C LEU A 198 -11.99 0.73 -8.15
N VAL A 199 -12.43 0.80 -9.41
CA VAL A 199 -13.03 2.00 -10.00
C VAL A 199 -14.46 1.65 -10.42
N ILE A 200 -15.43 2.39 -9.90
CA ILE A 200 -16.85 2.18 -10.20
C ILE A 200 -17.27 3.21 -11.26
N LEU A 201 -17.64 2.70 -12.44
CA LEU A 201 -18.07 3.51 -13.58
C LEU A 201 -19.59 3.42 -13.77
N GLY A 202 -20.20 4.49 -14.27
CA GLY A 202 -21.63 4.50 -14.56
C GLY A 202 -22.18 5.91 -14.77
N ARG A 203 -23.32 6.00 -15.46
CA ARG A 203 -24.03 7.25 -15.73
C ARG A 203 -24.41 7.99 -14.44
N ALA A 204 -24.74 9.27 -14.53
CA ALA A 204 -25.35 9.99 -13.42
C ALA A 204 -26.59 9.22 -12.91
N GLY A 205 -26.76 9.12 -11.59
CA GLY A 205 -27.87 8.38 -10.97
C GLY A 205 -27.75 6.85 -10.98
N SER A 206 -26.70 6.25 -11.56
CA SER A 206 -26.59 4.78 -11.67
C SER A 206 -26.28 4.02 -10.37
N GLY A 207 -26.30 4.68 -9.20
CA GLY A 207 -26.02 4.05 -7.91
C GLY A 207 -24.54 3.92 -7.51
N LYS A 208 -23.61 4.64 -8.15
CA LYS A 208 -22.17 4.60 -7.82
C LYS A 208 -21.89 4.89 -6.34
N SER A 209 -22.49 5.96 -5.81
CA SER A 209 -22.32 6.34 -4.40
C SER A 209 -22.89 5.29 -3.46
N ILE A 210 -24.06 4.71 -3.80
CA ILE A 210 -24.65 3.62 -3.03
C ILE A 210 -23.73 2.40 -3.01
N MET A 211 -23.11 2.05 -4.14
CA MET A 211 -22.16 0.94 -4.22
C MET A 211 -20.91 1.19 -3.37
N ALA A 212 -20.39 2.43 -3.33
CA ALA A 212 -19.27 2.79 -2.47
C ALA A 212 -19.64 2.71 -0.98
N ILE A 213 -20.80 3.23 -0.60
CA ILE A 213 -21.33 3.14 0.77
C ILE A 213 -21.48 1.68 1.19
N ARG A 214 -22.13 0.88 0.36
CA ARG A 214 -22.35 -0.54 0.62
C ARG A 214 -21.03 -1.30 0.76
N LEU A 215 -20.09 -1.06 -0.14
CA LEU A 215 -18.74 -1.65 -0.06
C LEU A 215 -18.09 -1.35 1.29
N VAL A 216 -18.16 -0.12 1.77
CA VAL A 216 -17.60 0.26 3.08
C VAL A 216 -18.33 -0.45 4.22
N LEU A 217 -19.66 -0.47 4.22
CA LEU A 217 -20.45 -1.15 5.25
C LEU A 217 -20.17 -2.66 5.29
N ASP A 218 -20.07 -3.32 4.13
CA ASP A 218 -19.77 -4.74 4.02
C ASP A 218 -18.31 -5.08 4.38
N LEU A 219 -17.38 -4.15 4.16
CA LEU A 219 -16.00 -4.29 4.63
C LEU A 219 -15.89 -4.13 6.15
N LEU A 220 -16.70 -3.27 6.77
CA LEU A 220 -16.76 -3.07 8.22
C LEU A 220 -17.50 -4.21 8.95
N GLY A 221 -18.59 -4.71 8.35
CA GLY A 221 -19.46 -5.74 8.93
C GLY A 221 -18.97 -7.19 8.77
N GLY A 222 -17.87 -7.41 8.03
CA GLY A 222 -17.31 -8.75 7.83
C GLY A 222 -16.77 -9.36 9.12
N SER A 223 -17.53 -10.29 9.72
CA SER A 223 -17.06 -11.17 10.79
C SER A 223 -16.36 -12.39 10.18
N GLY A 224 -15.03 -12.49 10.32
CA GLY A 224 -14.26 -13.63 9.85
C GLY A 224 -12.74 -13.43 9.96
N PRO A 225 -11.93 -14.49 9.70
CA PRO A 225 -10.47 -14.43 9.79
C PRO A 225 -9.82 -13.47 8.77
N TYR A 226 -10.59 -12.99 7.79
CA TYR A 226 -10.19 -12.00 6.80
C TYR A 226 -10.59 -10.56 7.16
N ARG A 227 -10.98 -10.30 8.43
CA ARG A 227 -11.27 -8.94 8.89
C ARG A 227 -10.02 -8.10 8.66
N SER A 228 -10.09 -7.19 7.70
CA SER A 228 -8.98 -6.32 7.39
C SER A 228 -8.66 -5.48 8.62
N ARG A 229 -7.38 -5.42 9.03
CA ARG A 229 -6.90 -4.43 10.02
C ARG A 229 -7.08 -2.98 9.54
N ARG A 230 -7.46 -2.79 8.27
CA ARG A 230 -7.66 -1.48 7.65
C ARG A 230 -9.10 -1.04 7.82
N VAL A 231 -9.28 0.18 8.30
CA VAL A 231 -10.59 0.82 8.38
C VAL A 231 -10.89 1.49 7.03
N PRO A 232 -11.93 1.07 6.30
CA PRO A 232 -12.33 1.77 5.07
C PRO A 232 -12.89 3.15 5.41
N VAL A 233 -12.53 4.18 4.65
CA VAL A 233 -13.03 5.55 4.82
C VAL A 233 -13.40 6.09 3.44
N ILE A 234 -14.54 6.79 3.35
CA ILE A 234 -14.96 7.49 2.13
C ILE A 234 -14.65 8.98 2.32
N PHE A 235 -13.93 9.56 1.37
CA PHE A 235 -13.62 10.98 1.31
C PHE A 235 -13.77 11.51 -0.11
N GLY A 236 -14.14 12.78 -0.23
CA GLY A 236 -14.23 13.46 -1.52
C GLY A 236 -12.86 13.96 -1.95
N VAL A 237 -12.30 13.39 -3.02
CA VAL A 237 -10.99 13.79 -3.57
C VAL A 237 -10.99 15.23 -4.10
N GLY A 238 -12.15 15.81 -4.39
CA GLY A 238 -12.25 17.17 -4.94
C GLY A 238 -11.76 18.29 -4.02
N ALA A 239 -11.61 18.03 -2.73
CA ALA A 239 -11.05 18.99 -1.76
C ALA A 239 -9.53 18.85 -1.58
N TRP A 240 -8.90 17.85 -2.21
CA TRP A 240 -7.46 17.62 -2.12
C TRP A 240 -6.71 18.36 -3.22
N ASP A 241 -5.80 19.24 -2.81
CA ASP A 241 -4.80 19.85 -3.72
C ASP A 241 -3.51 19.01 -3.70
N ALA A 242 -3.33 18.23 -4.77
CA ALA A 242 -2.17 17.37 -4.96
C ALA A 242 -0.84 18.14 -5.16
N THR A 243 -0.88 19.47 -5.34
CA THR A 243 0.31 20.32 -5.47
C THR A 243 0.73 20.92 -4.13
N ALA A 244 -0.19 21.03 -3.18
CA ALA A 244 0.05 21.64 -1.87
C ALA A 244 0.37 20.62 -0.78
N VAL A 245 -0.37 19.50 -0.71
CA VAL A 245 -0.26 18.53 0.38
C VAL A 245 -0.23 17.11 -0.17
N ALA A 246 0.62 16.25 0.40
CA ALA A 246 0.64 14.84 0.06
C ALA A 246 -0.69 14.18 0.47
N LEU A 247 -1.17 13.21 -0.33
CA LEU A 247 -2.46 12.55 -0.05
C LEU A 247 -2.51 11.95 1.36
N ARG A 248 -1.39 11.38 1.83
CA ARG A 248 -1.32 10.77 3.16
C ARG A 248 -1.53 11.81 4.25
N ASP A 249 -0.84 12.94 4.17
CA ASP A 249 -0.90 13.98 5.21
C ASP A 249 -2.28 14.63 5.21
N TRP A 250 -2.84 14.90 4.02
CA TRP A 250 -4.22 15.39 3.87
C TRP A 250 -5.26 14.41 4.46
N LEU A 251 -5.05 13.10 4.32
CA LEU A 251 -5.93 12.10 4.93
C LEU A 251 -5.81 12.02 6.45
N VAL A 252 -4.62 12.27 7.00
CA VAL A 252 -4.41 12.30 8.46
C VAL A 252 -5.13 13.51 9.06
N ASP A 253 -5.09 14.67 8.41
CA ASP A 253 -5.78 15.87 8.90
C ASP A 253 -7.31 15.79 8.85
N LEU A 254 -7.85 14.84 8.07
CA LEU A 254 -9.29 14.62 7.91
C LEU A 254 -9.91 13.66 8.93
N LEU A 255 -9.07 12.90 9.66
CA LEU A 255 -9.46 11.79 10.54
C LEU A 255 -9.18 12.11 12.00
#